data_AF-A0A7Y5CV17-F1
#
_entry.id   AF-A0A7Y5CV17-F1
#
_cell.length_a   1.000
_cell.length_b   1.000
_cell.length_c   1.000
_cell.angle_alpha   90.00
_cell.angle_beta   90.00
_cell.angle_gamma   90.00
#
_symmetry.space_group_name_H-M   'P 1'
#
loop_
_entity.id
_entity.type
_entity.pdbx_description
1 polymer ?
#
loop_
_entity_poly.entity_id
_entity_poly.type
_entity_poly.pdbx_seq_one_letter_code
_entity_poly.pdbx_strand_id
1 'polypeptide(L)'
;MAQKENLLTRLEDFIVWYLPHLESFPRNYKFLLGDRSVKILLDILEEVADAYYSKDKLEKLQRANIQLEKLRRLLAICTRMKFLSTKQLAFASNRLYEIGTDLGGWIKQVARGKGPETRQSPA
;
A
#
# COMPACT_ATOMS: atom_id res chain seq x y z
N MET A 1 -20.77 -9.82 -12.17
CA MET A 1 -20.33 -10.36 -10.87
C MET A 1 -19.13 -9.54 -10.45
N ALA A 2 -19.17 -8.90 -9.28
CA ALA A 2 -18.09 -8.03 -8.82
C ALA A 2 -16.83 -8.88 -8.60
N GLN A 3 -15.87 -8.77 -9.52
CA GLN A 3 -14.54 -9.31 -9.30
C GLN A 3 -14.01 -8.56 -8.08
N LYS A 4 -13.81 -9.28 -6.97
CA LYS A 4 -13.23 -8.72 -5.76
C LYS A 4 -11.89 -8.12 -6.18
N GLU A 5 -11.80 -6.79 -6.19
CA GLU A 5 -10.58 -6.08 -6.57
C GLU A 5 -9.41 -6.70 -5.80
N ASN A 6 -8.41 -7.17 -6.54
CA ASN A 6 -7.24 -7.79 -5.95
C ASN A 6 -6.48 -6.70 -5.18
N LEU A 7 -5.90 -7.05 -4.02
CA LEU A 7 -5.11 -6.15 -3.19
C LEU A 7 -4.00 -5.45 -4.01
N LEU A 8 -3.42 -6.14 -4.99
CA LEU A 8 -2.45 -5.59 -5.93
C LEU A 8 -3.03 -4.44 -6.76
N THR A 9 -4.22 -4.64 -7.35
CA THR A 9 -4.89 -3.61 -8.16
C THR A 9 -5.16 -2.35 -7.33
N ARG A 10 -5.64 -2.49 -6.08
CA ARG A 10 -5.84 -1.33 -5.21
C ARG A 10 -4.54 -0.60 -4.87
N LEU A 11 -3.44 -1.32 -4.70
CA LEU A 11 -2.12 -0.74 -4.47
C LEU A 11 -1.64 0.02 -5.71
N GLU A 12 -1.75 -0.58 -6.89
CA GLU A 12 -1.41 0.04 -8.18
C GLU A 12 -2.21 1.32 -8.41
N ASP A 13 -3.54 1.27 -8.22
CA ASP A 13 -4.42 2.44 -8.33
C ASP A 13 -4.03 3.55 -7.37
N PHE A 14 -3.67 3.19 -6.13
CA PHE A 14 -3.20 4.17 -5.14
C PHE A 14 -1.86 4.79 -5.53
N ILE A 15 -0.93 3.99 -6.08
CA ILE A 15 0.37 4.48 -6.58
C ILE A 15 0.16 5.46 -7.73
N VAL A 16 -0.66 5.09 -8.72
CA VAL A 16 -0.99 5.93 -9.87
C VAL A 16 -1.64 7.24 -9.42
N TRP A 17 -2.55 7.19 -8.44
CA TRP A 17 -3.15 8.39 -7.86
C TRP A 17 -2.13 9.26 -7.11
N TYR A 18 -1.18 8.65 -6.39
CA TYR A 18 -0.25 9.37 -5.53
C TYR A 18 0.89 10.07 -6.29
N LEU A 19 1.44 9.45 -7.34
CA LEU A 19 2.61 9.95 -8.04
C LEU A 19 2.48 11.39 -8.58
N PRO A 20 1.37 11.82 -9.21
CA PRO A 20 1.20 13.20 -9.66
C PRO A 20 1.28 14.23 -8.52
N HIS A 21 0.93 13.85 -7.29
CA HIS A 21 0.99 14.75 -6.14
C HIS A 21 2.43 15.04 -5.68
N LEU A 22 3.43 14.29 -6.15
CA LEU A 22 4.84 14.57 -5.84
C LEU A 22 5.37 15.79 -6.60
N GLU A 23 4.68 16.24 -7.65
CA GLU A 23 5.07 17.44 -8.39
C GLU A 23 4.88 18.72 -7.59
N SER A 24 3.93 18.74 -6.65
CA SER A 24 3.70 19.89 -5.77
C SER A 24 4.69 19.97 -4.60
N PHE A 25 5.59 19.00 -4.45
CA PHE A 25 6.55 18.99 -3.35
C PHE A 25 7.68 19.97 -3.64
N PRO A 26 8.12 20.79 -2.66
CA PRO A 26 9.29 21.63 -2.85
C PRO A 26 10.52 20.77 -3.19
N ARG A 27 11.38 21.25 -4.11
CA ARG A 27 12.50 20.49 -4.68
C ARG A 27 13.36 19.77 -3.64
N ASN A 28 13.66 20.44 -2.52
CA ASN A 28 14.49 19.89 -1.44
C ASN A 28 13.84 18.72 -0.70
N TYR A 29 12.50 18.67 -0.64
CA TYR A 29 11.75 17.62 0.05
C TYR A 29 11.21 16.55 -0.88
N LYS A 30 11.11 16.83 -2.19
CA LYS A 30 10.68 15.84 -3.19
C LYS A 30 11.60 14.61 -3.19
N PHE A 31 12.91 14.82 -3.17
CA PHE A 31 13.89 13.71 -3.12
C PHE A 31 14.01 13.05 -1.73
N LEU A 32 13.58 13.72 -0.67
CA LEU A 32 13.67 13.16 0.68
C LEU A 32 12.41 12.39 1.07
N LEU A 33 11.25 13.05 1.00
CA LEU A 33 9.98 12.48 1.43
C LEU A 33 9.21 11.83 0.28
N GLY A 34 9.31 12.39 -0.93
CA GLY A 34 8.67 11.84 -2.12
C GLY A 34 9.32 10.53 -2.57
N ASP A 35 10.64 10.50 -2.70
CA ASP A 35 11.35 9.25 -3.01
C ASP A 35 11.10 8.18 -1.94
N ARG A 36 11.15 8.57 -0.66
CA ARG A 36 10.88 7.66 0.45
C ARG A 36 9.45 7.11 0.43
N SER A 37 8.44 7.92 0.11
CA SER A 37 7.05 7.46 0.04
C SER A 37 6.83 6.53 -1.16
N VAL A 38 7.42 6.83 -2.32
CA VAL A 38 7.37 5.95 -3.50
C VAL A 38 8.05 4.62 -3.20
N LYS A 39 9.24 4.64 -2.59
CA LYS A 39 9.93 3.41 -2.19
C LYS A 39 9.08 2.56 -1.26
N ILE A 40 8.48 3.15 -0.22
CA ILE A 40 7.58 2.41 0.69
C ILE A 40 6.40 1.81 -0.07
N LEU A 41 5.81 2.54 -1.02
CA LEU A 41 4.70 2.05 -1.84
C LEU A 41 5.09 0.85 -2.69
N LEU A 42 6.24 0.91 -3.36
CA LEU A 42 6.78 -0.17 -4.17
C LEU A 42 7.15 -1.38 -3.29
N ASP A 43 7.78 -1.17 -2.13
CA ASP A 43 8.09 -2.23 -1.17
C ASP A 43 6.80 -2.98 -0.73
N ILE A 44 5.68 -2.26 -0.52
CA ILE A 44 4.39 -2.89 -0.18
C ILE A 44 3.87 -3.72 -1.36
N LEU A 45 3.91 -3.18 -2.58
CA LEU A 45 3.46 -3.87 -3.78
C LEU A 45 4.26 -5.16 -4.01
N GLU A 46 5.59 -5.09 -3.90
CA GLU A 46 6.51 -6.22 -4.06
C GLU A 46 6.27 -7.31 -3.00
N GLU A 47 6.17 -6.95 -1.72
CA GLU A 47 5.93 -7.95 -0.65
C GLU A 47 4.55 -8.62 -0.78
N VAL A 48 3.53 -7.87 -1.23
CA VAL A 48 2.20 -8.42 -1.52
C VAL A 48 2.25 -9.35 -2.74
N ALA A 49 2.93 -8.94 -3.81
CA ALA A 49 3.08 -9.75 -5.03
C ALA A 49 3.82 -11.06 -4.72
N ASP A 50 4.94 -10.99 -4.00
CA ASP A 50 5.70 -12.15 -3.57
C ASP A 50 4.88 -13.09 -2.68
N ALA A 51 4.02 -12.55 -1.80
CA ALA A 51 3.17 -13.37 -0.94
C ALA A 51 2.14 -14.21 -1.72
N TYR A 52 1.78 -13.84 -2.96
CA TYR A 52 0.93 -14.68 -3.81
C TYR A 52 1.64 -15.99 -4.20
N TYR A 53 2.95 -15.92 -4.45
CA TYR A 53 3.75 -17.03 -4.99
C TYR A 53 4.64 -17.73 -3.94
N SER A 54 4.83 -17.13 -2.76
CA SER A 54 5.69 -17.65 -1.70
C SER A 54 5.01 -18.73 -0.84
N LYS A 55 5.82 -19.65 -0.29
CA LYS A 55 5.41 -20.54 0.80
C LYS A 55 5.39 -19.81 2.15
N ASP A 56 6.32 -18.87 2.34
CA ASP A 56 6.35 -17.99 3.51
C ASP A 56 5.56 -16.72 3.21
N LYS A 57 4.23 -16.84 3.27
CA LYS A 57 3.31 -15.73 3.02
C LYS A 57 3.20 -14.80 4.23
N LEU A 58 3.31 -15.36 5.44
CA LEU A 58 2.99 -14.62 6.66
C LEU A 58 4.01 -13.51 6.91
N GLU A 59 5.30 -13.81 6.79
CA GLU A 59 6.36 -12.83 7.02
C GLU A 59 6.24 -11.65 6.03
N LYS A 60 6.04 -11.94 4.75
CA LYS A 60 5.89 -10.94 3.69
C LYS A 60 4.71 -10.01 3.92
N LEU A 61 3.54 -10.58 4.23
CA LEU A 61 2.34 -9.79 4.50
C LEU A 61 2.49 -8.94 5.78
N GLN A 62 3.20 -9.44 6.80
CA GLN A 62 3.50 -8.65 8.00
C GLN A 62 4.44 -7.47 7.69
N ARG A 63 5.47 -7.68 6.86
CA ARG A 63 6.36 -6.61 6.39
C ARG A 63 5.59 -5.55 5.62
N ALA A 64 4.74 -5.95 4.67
CA ALA A 64 3.84 -5.04 3.94
C ALA A 64 2.96 -4.23 4.91
N ASN A 65 2.43 -4.85 5.95
CA ASN A 65 1.57 -4.17 6.93
C ASN A 65 2.34 -3.11 7.73
N ILE A 66 3.58 -3.39 8.12
CA ILE A 66 4.45 -2.42 8.78
C ILE A 66 4.78 -1.24 7.86
N GLN A 67 5.05 -1.51 6.57
CA GLN A 67 5.31 -0.46 5.58
C GLN A 67 4.09 0.42 5.36
N LEU A 68 2.89 -0.16 5.34
CA LEU A 68 1.63 0.59 5.24
C LEU A 68 1.46 1.58 6.40
N GLU A 69 1.77 1.17 7.63
CA GLU A 69 1.76 2.08 8.79
C GLU A 69 2.78 3.21 8.65
N LYS A 70 4.01 2.90 8.20
CA LYS A 70 5.04 3.91 7.95
C LYS A 70 4.57 4.94 6.91
N LEU A 71 3.94 4.48 5.83
CA LEU A 71 3.39 5.35 4.80
C LEU A 71 2.32 6.30 5.37
N ARG A 72 1.36 5.80 6.16
CA ARG A 72 0.33 6.64 6.80
C ARG A 72 0.94 7.76 7.63
N ARG A 73 1.97 7.45 8.42
CA ARG A 73 2.69 8.46 9.22
C ARG A 73 3.43 9.47 8.35
N LEU A 74 4.07 9.02 7.28
CA LEU A 74 4.77 9.88 6.34
C LEU A 74 3.82 10.85 5.62
N LEU A 75 2.66 10.38 5.15
CA LEU A 75 1.65 11.24 4.52
C LEU A 75 1.07 12.28 5.49
N ALA A 76 0.89 11.91 6.76
CA ALA A 76 0.47 12.86 7.78
C ALA A 76 1.51 13.97 8.00
N ILE A 77 2.81 13.63 7.99
CA ILE A 77 3.91 14.63 8.04
C ILE A 77 3.86 15.52 6.80
N CYS A 78 3.76 14.97 5.59
CA CYS A 78 3.66 15.74 4.36
C CYS A 78 2.46 16.71 4.37
N THR A 79 1.34 16.31 4.98
CA THR A 79 0.15 17.17 5.12
C THR A 79 0.39 18.30 6.12
N ARG A 80 1.03 18.02 7.27
CA ARG A 80 1.42 19.06 8.26
C ARG A 80 2.40 20.08 7.67
N MET A 81 3.25 19.63 6.75
CA MET A 81 4.16 20.48 5.97
C MET A 81 3.48 21.22 4.81
N LYS A 82 2.17 21.02 4.61
CA LYS A 82 1.34 21.59 3.52
C LYS A 82 1.74 21.12 2.11
N PHE A 83 2.43 19.97 2.00
CA PHE A 83 2.77 19.36 0.70
C PHE A 83 1.58 18.59 0.10
N LEU A 84 0.69 18.12 0.97
CA LEU A 84 -0.61 17.57 0.63
C LEU A 84 -1.70 18.37 1.34
N SER A 85 -2.84 18.54 0.66
CA SER A 85 -4.04 19.12 1.26
C SER A 85 -4.73 18.12 2.19
N THR A 86 -5.55 18.64 3.12
CA THR A 86 -6.37 17.80 4.00
C THR A 86 -7.32 16.89 3.23
N LYS A 87 -7.82 17.32 2.06
CA LYS A 87 -8.66 16.50 1.17
C LYS A 87 -7.88 15.32 0.59
N GLN A 88 -6.64 15.55 0.13
CA GLN A 88 -5.76 14.48 -0.35
C GLN A 88 -5.42 13.51 0.79
N LEU A 89 -5.13 13.99 1.99
CA LEU A 89 -4.88 13.11 3.14
C LEU A 89 -6.11 12.27 3.49
N ALA A 90 -7.31 12.85 3.45
CA ALA A 90 -8.55 12.12 3.73
C ALA A 90 -8.79 11.00 2.69
N PHE A 91 -8.63 11.31 1.40
CA PHE A 91 -8.71 10.30 0.34
C PHE A 91 -7.65 9.21 0.55
N ALA A 92 -6.39 9.60 0.78
CA ALA A 92 -5.31 8.64 0.99
C ALA A 92 -5.55 7.75 2.21
N SER A 93 -6.03 8.33 3.32
CA SER A 93 -6.32 7.57 4.54
C SER A 93 -7.41 6.53 4.32
N ASN A 94 -8.45 6.87 3.56
CA ASN A 94 -9.51 5.93 3.21
C ASN A 94 -8.99 4.78 2.33
N ARG A 95 -8.21 5.08 1.28
CA ARG A 95 -7.61 4.05 0.42
C ARG A 95 -6.65 3.15 1.18
N LEU A 96 -5.77 3.73 2.01
CA LEU A 96 -4.85 2.96 2.83
C LEU A 96 -5.58 2.14 3.91
N TYR A 97 -6.77 2.56 4.37
CA TYR A 97 -7.60 1.77 5.27
C TYR A 97 -8.21 0.54 4.56
N GLU A 98 -8.71 0.70 3.35
CA GLU A 98 -9.21 -0.39 2.51
C GLU A 98 -8.11 -1.43 2.26
N ILE A 99 -6.95 -0.97 1.79
CA ILE A 99 -5.74 -1.81 1.58
C ILE A 99 -5.35 -2.53 2.87
N GLY A 100 -5.34 -1.83 4.01
CA GLY A 100 -5.01 -2.42 5.31
C GLY A 100 -6.02 -3.46 5.79
N THR A 101 -7.31 -3.28 5.45
CA THR A 101 -8.37 -4.24 5.78
C THR A 101 -8.20 -5.52 4.97
N ASP A 102 -7.95 -5.41 3.66
CA ASP A 102 -7.69 -6.54 2.78
C ASP A 102 -6.41 -7.30 3.20
N LEU A 103 -5.33 -6.56 3.47
CA LEU A 103 -4.06 -7.12 3.95
C LEU A 103 -4.21 -7.84 5.30
N GLY A 104 -4.86 -7.21 6.28
CA GLY A 104 -5.11 -7.80 7.60
C GLY A 104 -6.03 -9.02 7.53
N GLY A 105 -7.01 -9.02 6.62
CA GLY A 105 -7.84 -10.18 6.32
C GLY A 105 -7.01 -11.36 5.80
N TRP A 106 -6.10 -11.09 4.87
CA TRP A 106 -5.23 -12.12 4.31
C TRP A 106 -4.23 -12.67 5.34
N ILE A 107 -3.62 -11.81 6.16
CA ILE A 107 -2.74 -12.23 7.27
C ILE A 107 -3.48 -13.21 8.20
N LYS A 108 -4.72 -12.87 8.59
CA LYS A 108 -5.53 -13.74 9.46
C LYS A 108 -5.87 -15.09 8.81
N GLN A 109 -6.09 -15.12 7.49
CA GLN A 109 -6.35 -16.36 6.76
C GLN A 109 -5.11 -17.26 6.74
N VAL A 110 -3.96 -16.70 6.35
CA VAL A 110 -2.67 -17.41 6.31
C VAL A 110 -2.29 -17.92 7.70
N ALA A 111 -2.41 -17.09 8.74
CA ALA A 111 -2.08 -17.47 10.12
C ALA A 111 -2.96 -18.61 10.67
N ARG A 112 -4.17 -18.79 10.13
CA ARG A 112 -5.08 -19.90 10.49
C ARG A 112 -4.80 -21.20 9.72
N GLY A 113 -3.75 -21.24 8.89
CA GLY A 113 -3.46 -22.37 8.00
C GLY A 113 -4.44 -22.51 6.82
N LYS A 114 -5.36 -21.54 6.66
CA LYS A 114 -6.22 -21.42 5.48
C LYS A 114 -5.55 -20.45 4.52
N GLY A 115 -4.48 -20.88 3.86
CA GLY A 115 -3.90 -20.12 2.75
C GLY A 115 -5.01 -19.79 1.75
N PRO A 116 -5.00 -18.62 1.09
CA PRO A 116 -5.97 -18.36 0.04
C PRO A 116 -5.87 -19.50 -0.95
N GLU A 117 -6.98 -20.21 -1.19
CA GLU A 117 -7.10 -21.07 -2.35
C GLU A 117 -6.74 -20.18 -3.54
N THR A 118 -5.58 -20.45 -4.14
CA THR A 118 -5.15 -19.86 -5.39
C THR A 118 -6.22 -20.15 -6.43
N ARG A 119 -7.20 -19.24 -6.54
CA ARG A 119 -8.06 -19.13 -7.70
C ARG A 119 -7.63 -17.88 -8.44
N GLN A 120 -6.96 -18.16 -9.57
CA GLN A 120 -6.70 -17.31 -10.72
C GLN A 120 -5.42 -16.47 -10.64
N SER A 121 -4.35 -17.07 -11.16
CA SER A 121 -3.37 -16.38 -11.99
C SER A 121 -4.09 -15.89 -13.26
N PRO A 122 -4.05 -14.60 -13.64
CA PRO A 122 -4.22 -14.25 -15.04
C PRO A 122 -2.95 -14.69 -15.78
N ALA A 123 -3.17 -15.30 -16.94
CA ALA A 123 -2.14 -15.58 -17.94
C ALA A 123 -1.61 -14.28 -18.56
#